data_AF-A0A2V7YST6-F1
#
_entry.id   AF-A0A2V7YST6-F1
#
_cell.length_a   1.000
_cell.length_b   1.000
_cell.length_c   1.000
_cell.angle_alpha   90.00
_cell.angle_beta   90.00
_cell.angle_gamma   90.00
#
_symmetry.space_group_name_H-M   'P 1'
#
loop_
_entity.id
_entity.type
_entity.pdbx_description
1 polymer ?
#
loop_
_entity_poly.entity_id
_entity_poly.type
_entity_poly.pdbx_seq_one_letter_code
_entity_poly.pdbx_strand_id
1 'polypeptide(L)'
;MINVIDRRVRRQARSTTTFGDYRRRSAAVGQALTWLCGGALALNLLLVISILLLLAWNGLSYFWQKDLIELDLKDGRKVLGEVWSQEQAAAQTGAQAAAAIDRLRLKIGNRDVSGLDFVWIDAKDVAGRTRPRDVVLLERLEWGNFYGTMAELRKGSQVLATGQDAVWKAFEPLHERKLKERRAIETMEQGAIGDVNYVIERLRLAEKKLDLENLSPAERERRKAAIETQVAADQARYERLAAELSRMRERFQAETLVMKTADGATKEMPVGTVVRAIQPNEMGSLSKLGLYLSRSSEFISADPRESNTEGGIFPAIFGTVLMVFLMSFAVAPLGVLAALYLREYARQGPLVRMVRIAVNNL
;
A
#
# COMPACT_ATOMS: atom_id res chain seq x y z
N MET A 1 92.86 7.19 -38.23
CA MET A 1 93.17 5.84 -38.74
C MET A 1 91.90 5.00 -38.70
N ILE A 2 91.49 4.47 -39.86
CA ILE A 2 90.66 3.26 -40.03
C ILE A 2 89.20 3.43 -39.55
N ASN A 3 88.26 3.94 -40.34
CA ASN A 3 87.64 3.33 -41.54
C ASN A 3 87.03 1.95 -41.28
N VAL A 4 85.74 1.80 -41.63
CA VAL A 4 84.96 0.56 -41.70
C VAL A 4 84.39 0.03 -40.37
N ILE A 5 83.10 0.29 -40.11
CA ILE A 5 82.02 -0.67 -39.76
C ILE A 5 80.69 0.11 -39.73
N ASP A 6 80.41 0.87 -40.79
CA ASP A 6 79.11 1.53 -41.02
C ASP A 6 78.38 0.85 -42.19
N ARG A 7 78.07 -0.44 -42.01
CA ARG A 7 77.29 -1.25 -42.98
C ARG A 7 76.47 -2.38 -42.35
N ARG A 8 75.79 -2.15 -41.23
CA ARG A 8 74.69 -3.03 -40.77
C ARG A 8 73.52 -2.26 -40.14
N VAL A 9 73.08 -1.20 -40.81
CA VAL A 9 71.67 -0.79 -40.78
C VAL A 9 70.98 -1.50 -41.95
N ARG A 10 69.76 -2.00 -41.73
CA ARG A 10 68.84 -2.71 -42.65
C ARG A 10 68.87 -4.24 -42.60
N ARG A 11 68.23 -4.80 -41.57
CA ARG A 11 67.21 -5.83 -41.78
C ARG A 11 65.99 -5.52 -40.94
N GLN A 12 64.91 -5.15 -41.65
CA GLN A 12 63.55 -5.07 -41.16
C GLN A 12 63.19 -6.37 -40.43
N ALA A 13 62.90 -6.31 -39.14
CA ALA A 13 62.03 -7.28 -38.50
C ALA A 13 60.58 -6.81 -38.72
N ARG A 14 60.06 -7.00 -39.93
CA ARG A 14 58.61 -7.15 -40.11
C ARG A 14 58.24 -8.45 -39.42
N SER A 15 57.82 -8.39 -38.16
CA SER A 15 57.14 -9.54 -37.53
C SER A 15 55.73 -9.64 -38.09
N THR A 16 55.63 -10.14 -39.32
CA THR A 16 54.41 -10.76 -39.81
C THR A 16 54.21 -12.02 -38.99
N THR A 17 53.33 -11.96 -37.99
CA THR A 17 52.79 -13.16 -37.35
C THR A 17 52.06 -13.97 -38.41
N THR A 18 52.23 -15.30 -38.35
CA THR A 18 51.66 -16.31 -39.26
C THR A 18 50.12 -16.38 -39.23
N PHE A 19 49.48 -15.63 -38.34
CA PHE A 19 48.06 -15.33 -38.39
C PHE A 19 47.90 -13.92 -38.95
N GLY A 20 47.38 -13.83 -40.18
CA GLY A 20 47.14 -12.59 -40.91
C GLY A 20 46.30 -11.56 -40.14
N ASP A 21 46.13 -10.38 -40.75
CA ASP A 21 45.58 -9.10 -40.26
C ASP A 21 44.23 -9.16 -39.48
N TYR A 22 44.19 -9.88 -38.36
CA TYR A 22 43.01 -9.97 -37.48
C TYR A 22 42.77 -8.66 -36.71
N ARG A 23 43.78 -7.79 -36.59
CA ARG A 23 43.76 -6.59 -35.73
C ARG A 23 42.77 -5.50 -36.16
N ARG A 24 42.45 -5.37 -37.46
CA ARG A 24 41.53 -4.30 -37.92
C ARG A 24 40.06 -4.73 -37.89
N ARG A 25 39.76 -6.00 -38.22
CA ARG A 25 38.39 -6.53 -38.14
C ARG A 25 37.93 -6.70 -36.69
N SER A 26 38.82 -7.12 -35.78
CA SER A 26 38.47 -7.27 -34.35
C SER A 26 38.23 -5.93 -33.64
N ALA A 27 38.95 -4.85 -34.03
CA ALA A 27 38.75 -3.53 -33.45
C ALA A 27 37.41 -2.89 -33.86
N ALA A 28 37.05 -2.97 -35.15
CA ALA A 28 35.77 -2.47 -35.64
C ALA A 28 34.59 -3.25 -35.03
N VAL A 29 34.71 -4.58 -34.94
CA VAL A 29 33.71 -5.43 -34.27
C VAL A 29 33.63 -5.11 -32.78
N GLY A 30 34.75 -4.93 -32.09
CA GLY A 30 34.77 -4.56 -30.67
C GLY A 30 34.14 -3.19 -30.39
N GLN A 31 34.40 -2.20 -31.25
CA GLN A 31 33.77 -0.89 -31.15
C GLN A 31 32.26 -0.98 -31.43
N ALA A 32 31.84 -1.72 -32.47
CA ALA A 32 30.43 -1.95 -32.77
C ALA A 32 29.69 -2.65 -31.61
N LEU A 33 30.31 -3.67 -30.99
CA LEU A 33 29.75 -4.36 -29.82
C LEU A 33 29.67 -3.43 -28.60
N THR A 34 30.64 -2.55 -28.40
CA THR A 34 30.60 -1.55 -27.30
C THR A 34 29.45 -0.57 -27.50
N TRP A 35 29.23 -0.06 -28.72
CA TRP A 35 28.09 0.77 -29.06
C TRP A 35 26.76 0.02 -28.95
N LEU A 36 26.73 -1.27 -29.32
CA LEU A 36 25.56 -2.12 -29.14
C LEU A 36 25.22 -2.29 -27.65
N CYS A 37 26.21 -2.60 -26.81
CA CYS A 37 26.02 -2.74 -25.36
C CYS A 37 25.63 -1.41 -24.70
N GLY A 38 26.29 -0.32 -25.07
CA GLY A 38 25.96 1.03 -24.59
C GLY A 38 24.57 1.47 -25.03
N GLY A 39 24.20 1.21 -26.29
CA GLY A 39 22.87 1.47 -26.83
C GLY A 39 21.79 0.62 -26.18
N ALA A 40 22.05 -0.67 -25.94
CA ALA A 40 21.15 -1.56 -25.24
C ALA A 40 20.95 -1.14 -23.77
N LEU A 41 22.02 -0.72 -23.08
CA LEU A 41 21.93 -0.18 -21.72
C LEU A 41 21.12 1.12 -21.69
N ALA A 42 21.39 2.04 -22.61
CA ALA A 42 20.64 3.30 -22.71
C ALA A 42 19.15 3.06 -23.00
N LEU A 43 18.84 2.14 -23.91
CA LEU A 43 17.46 1.73 -24.20
C LEU A 43 16.80 1.11 -22.96
N ASN A 44 17.49 0.24 -22.23
CA ASN A 44 16.96 -0.37 -21.01
C ASN A 44 16.67 0.68 -19.93
N LEU A 45 17.60 1.61 -19.69
CA LEU A 45 17.38 2.72 -18.76
C LEU A 45 16.19 3.60 -19.18
N LEU A 46 16.06 3.89 -20.48
CA LEU A 46 14.92 4.63 -21.02
C LEU A 46 13.60 3.88 -20.78
N LEU A 47 13.57 2.57 -21.02
CA LEU A 47 12.39 1.74 -20.77
C LEU A 47 12.02 1.71 -19.29
N VAL A 48 12.99 1.53 -18.40
CA VAL A 48 12.78 1.56 -16.95
C VAL A 48 12.22 2.92 -16.53
N ILE A 49 12.83 4.03 -16.96
CA ILE A 49 12.34 5.38 -16.65
C ILE A 49 10.93 5.59 -17.22
N SER A 50 10.66 5.15 -18.45
CA SER A 50 9.35 5.28 -19.09
C SER A 50 8.27 4.51 -18.34
N ILE A 51 8.58 3.29 -17.90
CA ILE A 51 7.68 2.48 -17.07
C ILE A 51 7.46 3.18 -15.71
N LEU A 52 8.52 3.65 -15.04
CA LEU A 52 8.39 4.36 -13.77
C LEU A 52 7.54 5.63 -13.91
N LEU A 53 7.71 6.41 -14.98
CA LEU A 53 6.91 7.60 -15.27
C LEU A 53 5.45 7.24 -15.55
N LEU A 54 5.21 6.15 -16.30
CA LEU A 54 3.85 5.65 -16.56
C LEU A 54 3.17 5.21 -15.26
N LEU A 55 3.88 4.48 -14.40
CA LEU A 55 3.36 4.08 -13.08
C LEU A 55 3.09 5.31 -12.20
N ALA A 56 4.01 6.26 -12.17
CA ALA A 56 3.86 7.49 -11.42
C ALA A 56 2.64 8.28 -11.91
N TRP A 57 2.47 8.48 -13.22
CA TRP A 57 1.33 9.20 -13.79
C TRP A 57 -0.01 8.55 -13.44
N ASN A 58 -0.11 7.22 -13.61
CA ASN A 58 -1.32 6.50 -13.28
C ASN A 58 -1.62 6.52 -11.77
N GLY A 59 -0.60 6.34 -10.92
CA GLY A 59 -0.75 6.33 -9.47
C GLY A 59 -0.99 7.71 -8.85
N LEU A 60 -0.30 8.75 -9.31
CA LEU A 60 -0.45 10.12 -8.80
C LEU A 60 -1.86 10.67 -9.04
N SER A 61 -2.56 10.23 -10.08
CA SER A 61 -3.94 10.66 -10.33
C SER A 61 -4.96 10.04 -9.35
N TYR A 62 -4.63 8.92 -8.70
CA TYR A 62 -5.55 8.13 -7.88
C TYR A 62 -6.06 8.88 -6.66
N PHE A 63 -5.19 9.62 -5.97
CA PHE A 63 -5.57 10.32 -4.72
C PHE A 63 -6.33 11.63 -4.96
N TRP A 64 -6.41 12.09 -6.21
CA TRP A 64 -7.06 13.35 -6.53
C TRP A 64 -8.58 13.26 -6.36
N GLN A 65 -9.13 14.08 -5.47
CA GLN A 65 -10.56 14.09 -5.21
C GLN A 65 -11.34 14.74 -6.36
N LYS A 66 -12.13 13.91 -7.06
CA LYS A 66 -13.08 14.36 -8.08
C LYS A 66 -14.34 14.95 -7.42
N ASP A 67 -15.05 15.75 -8.20
CA ASP A 67 -16.36 16.25 -7.80
C ASP A 67 -17.41 15.14 -7.85
N LEU A 68 -18.41 15.23 -6.97
CA LEU A 68 -19.57 14.36 -6.99
C LEU A 68 -20.63 14.95 -7.92
N ILE A 69 -21.20 14.11 -8.78
CA ILE A 69 -22.28 14.50 -9.68
C ILE A 69 -23.52 13.69 -9.38
N GLU A 70 -24.67 14.34 -9.45
CA GLU A 70 -25.96 13.67 -9.44
C GLU A 70 -26.46 13.58 -10.88
N LEU A 71 -26.83 12.37 -11.28
CA LEU A 71 -27.45 12.08 -12.56
C LEU A 71 -28.94 11.79 -12.34
N ASP A 72 -29.77 12.55 -13.03
CA ASP A 72 -31.19 12.23 -13.20
C ASP A 72 -31.32 11.33 -14.43
N LEU A 73 -31.79 10.11 -14.26
CA LEU A 73 -31.99 9.16 -15.35
C LEU A 73 -33.40 9.29 -15.93
N LYS A 74 -33.55 8.94 -17.21
CA LYS A 74 -34.84 8.95 -17.92
C LYS A 74 -35.89 8.02 -17.31
N ASP A 75 -35.46 7.01 -16.56
CA ASP A 75 -36.33 6.08 -15.83
C ASP A 75 -36.76 6.62 -14.44
N GLY A 76 -36.36 7.84 -14.08
CA GLY A 76 -36.68 8.50 -12.83
C GLY A 76 -35.73 8.21 -11.67
N ARG A 77 -34.73 7.33 -11.86
CA ARG A 77 -33.71 7.10 -10.83
C ARG A 77 -32.73 8.27 -10.73
N LYS A 78 -32.28 8.54 -9.50
CA LYS A 78 -31.20 9.49 -9.21
C LYS A 78 -29.96 8.74 -8.77
N VAL A 79 -28.81 9.07 -9.36
CA VAL A 79 -27.53 8.42 -9.04
C VAL A 79 -26.50 9.48 -8.71
N LEU A 80 -26.01 9.47 -7.47
CA LEU A 80 -24.91 10.31 -7.02
C LEU A 80 -23.60 9.52 -7.06
N GLY A 81 -22.56 10.11 -7.63
CA GLY A 81 -21.26 9.45 -7.67
C GLY A 81 -20.16 10.26 -8.34
N GLU A 82 -18.97 9.68 -8.35
CA GLU A 82 -17.80 10.20 -9.06
C GLU A 82 -17.71 9.57 -10.44
N VAL A 83 -17.46 10.37 -11.48
CA VAL A 83 -17.17 9.83 -12.82
C VAL A 83 -15.79 9.19 -12.79
N TRP A 84 -15.78 7.86 -12.80
CA TRP A 84 -14.56 7.08 -12.70
C TRP A 84 -13.89 6.93 -14.07
N SER A 85 -14.65 6.44 -15.07
CA SER A 85 -14.21 6.33 -16.45
C SER A 85 -15.37 6.56 -17.43
N GLN A 86 -15.01 6.90 -18.67
CA GLN A 86 -15.94 6.98 -19.79
C GLN A 86 -15.39 6.09 -20.90
N GLU A 87 -16.22 5.21 -21.42
CA GLU A 87 -15.83 4.25 -22.45
C GLU A 87 -16.81 4.30 -23.61
N GLN A 88 -16.27 4.20 -24.84
CA GLN A 88 -17.07 3.99 -26.04
C GLN A 88 -17.21 2.48 -26.23
N ALA A 89 -18.30 1.92 -25.72
CA ALA A 89 -18.56 0.49 -25.86
C ALA A 89 -19.25 0.23 -27.20
N ALA A 90 -18.74 -0.71 -27.99
CA ALA A 90 -19.50 -1.27 -29.11
C ALA A 90 -20.77 -1.93 -28.53
N ALA A 91 -21.94 -1.52 -28.98
CA ALA A 91 -23.20 -2.08 -28.52
C ALA A 91 -23.24 -3.59 -28.86
N GLN A 92 -23.20 -4.45 -27.84
CA GLN A 92 -23.42 -5.88 -28.01
C GLN A 92 -24.91 -6.13 -28.24
N THR A 93 -25.33 -5.97 -29.49
CA THR A 93 -26.59 -6.49 -30.01
C THR A 93 -26.25 -7.32 -31.25
N GLY A 94 -26.74 -8.56 -31.31
CA GLY A 94 -26.30 -9.58 -32.25
C GLY A 94 -26.24 -9.15 -33.72
N ALA A 95 -25.33 -9.78 -34.45
CA ALA A 95 -25.14 -9.79 -35.92
C ALA A 95 -24.97 -8.45 -36.66
N GLN A 96 -25.14 -7.29 -36.03
CA GLN A 96 -24.87 -5.98 -36.65
C GLN A 96 -24.06 -5.10 -35.71
N ALA A 97 -23.00 -4.48 -36.26
CA ALA A 97 -22.19 -3.49 -35.56
C ALA A 97 -23.08 -2.29 -35.19
N ALA A 98 -23.69 -2.33 -34.02
CA ALA A 98 -24.45 -1.22 -33.49
C ALA A 98 -23.47 -0.10 -33.07
N ALA A 99 -23.89 1.15 -33.28
CA ALA A 99 -23.09 2.35 -33.02
C ALA A 99 -22.48 2.33 -31.61
N ALA A 100 -21.27 2.87 -31.47
CA ALA A 100 -20.61 3.00 -30.18
C ALA A 100 -21.53 3.74 -29.20
N ILE A 101 -21.79 3.14 -28.04
CA ILE A 101 -22.54 3.73 -26.95
C ILE A 101 -21.53 4.31 -25.97
N ASP A 102 -21.61 5.61 -25.73
CA ASP A 102 -20.88 6.26 -24.66
C ASP A 102 -21.44 5.79 -23.31
N ARG A 103 -20.60 5.10 -22.53
CA ARG A 103 -20.93 4.59 -21.20
C ARG A 103 -20.13 5.33 -20.14
N LEU A 104 -20.82 5.76 -19.10
CA LEU A 104 -20.24 6.37 -17.92
C LEU A 104 -20.14 5.30 -16.82
N ARG A 105 -18.94 5.06 -16.29
CA ARG A 105 -18.76 4.31 -15.05
C ARG A 105 -18.74 5.29 -13.89
N LEU A 106 -19.77 5.25 -13.07
CA LEU A 106 -19.83 6.04 -11.83
C LEU A 106 -19.42 5.17 -10.66
N LYS A 107 -18.52 5.68 -9.82
CA LYS A 107 -18.34 5.17 -8.46
C LYS A 107 -19.46 5.78 -7.63
N ILE A 108 -20.38 4.97 -7.12
CA ILE A 108 -21.55 5.42 -6.36
C ILE A 108 -21.37 5.23 -4.84
N GLY A 109 -20.36 4.45 -4.43
CA GLY A 109 -20.14 4.13 -3.02
C GLY A 109 -21.34 3.42 -2.41
N ASN A 110 -21.59 3.64 -1.12
CA ASN A 110 -22.78 3.18 -0.40
C ASN A 110 -22.98 1.65 -0.50
N ARG A 111 -21.89 0.86 -0.47
CA ARG A 111 -21.93 -0.60 -0.67
C ARG A 111 -22.92 -1.32 0.24
N ASP A 112 -23.11 -0.81 1.44
CA ASP A 112 -24.04 -1.30 2.47
C ASP A 112 -25.51 -0.91 2.24
N VAL A 113 -25.80 -0.08 1.23
CA VAL A 113 -27.16 0.31 0.81
C VAL A 113 -27.48 -0.30 -0.56
N SER A 114 -26.60 -0.10 -1.54
CA SER A 114 -26.82 -0.51 -2.94
C SER A 114 -26.30 -1.91 -3.27
N GLY A 115 -25.37 -2.45 -2.46
CA GLY A 115 -24.60 -3.67 -2.76
C GLY A 115 -23.51 -3.47 -3.82
N LEU A 116 -23.39 -2.29 -4.42
CA LEU A 116 -22.52 -2.01 -5.57
C LEU A 116 -21.70 -0.74 -5.36
N ASP A 117 -20.39 -0.81 -5.61
CA ASP A 117 -19.53 0.38 -5.60
C ASP A 117 -19.55 1.18 -6.90
N PHE A 118 -19.86 0.50 -8.00
CA PHE A 118 -19.80 1.04 -9.34
C PHE A 118 -21.05 0.68 -10.13
N VAL A 119 -21.52 1.63 -10.92
CA VAL A 119 -22.63 1.43 -11.86
C VAL A 119 -22.25 1.98 -13.22
N TRP A 120 -22.58 1.22 -14.25
CA TRP A 120 -22.51 1.66 -15.64
C TRP A 120 -23.82 2.31 -16.05
N ILE A 121 -23.74 3.50 -16.62
CA ILE A 121 -24.88 4.27 -17.11
C ILE A 121 -24.60 4.63 -18.56
N ASP A 122 -25.48 4.24 -19.46
CA ASP A 122 -25.41 4.68 -20.85
C ASP A 122 -25.70 6.19 -20.90
N ALA A 123 -24.84 6.98 -21.56
CA ALA A 123 -24.97 8.44 -21.59
C ALA A 123 -26.30 8.91 -22.19
N LYS A 124 -26.90 8.11 -23.09
CA LYS A 124 -28.22 8.35 -23.67
C LYS A 124 -29.37 8.27 -22.65
N ASP A 125 -29.17 7.58 -21.52
CA ASP A 125 -30.20 7.38 -20.49
C ASP A 125 -30.16 8.49 -19.44
N VAL A 126 -29.17 9.38 -19.50
CA VAL A 126 -29.06 10.56 -18.64
C VAL A 126 -30.01 11.65 -19.13
N ALA A 127 -30.96 12.05 -18.28
CA ALA A 127 -31.88 13.16 -18.52
C ALA A 127 -31.30 14.50 -18.01
N GLY A 128 -30.53 14.47 -16.92
CA GLY A 128 -29.95 15.66 -16.30
C GLY A 128 -28.67 15.35 -15.52
N ARG A 129 -27.81 16.35 -15.38
CA ARG A 129 -26.59 16.28 -14.57
C ARG A 129 -26.47 17.52 -13.72
N THR A 130 -26.33 17.34 -12.41
CA THR A 130 -26.12 18.43 -11.45
C THR A 130 -24.89 18.16 -10.59
N ARG A 131 -24.38 19.23 -9.97
CA ARG A 131 -23.28 19.18 -9.00
C ARG A 131 -23.76 19.83 -7.71
N PRO A 132 -24.46 19.10 -6.83
CA PRO A 132 -24.99 19.65 -5.58
C PRO A 132 -23.84 20.09 -4.66
N ARG A 133 -23.96 21.20 -3.95
CA ARG A 133 -22.87 21.70 -3.08
C ARG A 133 -22.85 21.05 -1.70
N ASP A 134 -24.00 20.65 -1.23
CA ASP A 134 -24.29 20.07 0.08
C ASP A 134 -23.88 18.60 0.23
N VAL A 135 -23.48 17.93 -0.86
CA VAL A 135 -23.07 16.53 -0.81
C VAL A 135 -21.75 16.34 -0.08
N VAL A 136 -21.75 15.30 0.75
CA VAL A 136 -20.64 14.86 1.56
C VAL A 136 -20.15 13.51 1.05
N LEU A 137 -18.83 13.36 1.06
CA LEU A 137 -18.14 12.09 0.97
C LEU A 137 -17.63 11.71 2.35
N LEU A 138 -18.02 10.53 2.83
CA LEU A 138 -17.45 9.91 4.02
C LEU A 138 -16.56 8.74 3.60
N GLU A 139 -15.31 8.75 4.03
CA GLU A 139 -14.46 7.55 4.07
C GLU A 139 -14.77 6.83 5.38
N ARG A 140 -15.02 5.52 5.34
CA ARG A 140 -15.42 4.73 6.51
C ARG A 140 -14.41 3.64 6.79
N LEU A 141 -14.43 3.09 8.00
CA LEU A 141 -13.62 1.92 8.36
C LEU A 141 -14.09 0.66 7.63
N GLU A 142 -15.39 0.59 7.35
CA GLU A 142 -16.03 -0.54 6.70
C GLU A 142 -16.94 -0.07 5.55
N TRP A 143 -17.15 -0.94 4.57
CA TRP A 143 -18.05 -0.68 3.42
C TRP A 143 -17.64 0.50 2.53
N GLY A 144 -16.40 0.95 2.67
CA GLY A 144 -15.78 2.05 1.93
C GLY A 144 -16.56 3.35 1.93
N ASN A 145 -16.46 4.08 0.82
CA ASN A 145 -17.01 5.43 0.71
C ASN A 145 -18.54 5.47 0.83
N PHE A 146 -19.05 6.46 1.55
CA PHE A 146 -20.45 6.85 1.54
C PHE A 146 -20.64 8.22 0.88
N TYR A 147 -21.55 8.34 -0.08
CA TYR A 147 -21.94 9.59 -0.74
C TYR A 147 -23.40 9.94 -0.43
N GLY A 148 -23.63 11.16 0.03
CA GLY A 148 -24.98 11.63 0.33
C GLY A 148 -24.98 12.96 1.09
N THR A 149 -26.06 13.23 1.80
CA THR A 149 -26.20 14.40 2.68
C THR A 149 -26.35 13.95 4.12
N MET A 150 -25.84 14.76 5.04
CA MET A 150 -26.02 14.59 6.48
C MET A 150 -27.41 15.05 6.88
N ALA A 151 -28.26 14.12 7.31
CA ALA A 151 -29.62 14.41 7.72
C ALA A 151 -29.69 14.77 9.20
N GLU A 152 -29.05 13.97 10.05
CA GLU A 152 -29.21 14.09 11.51
C GLU A 152 -27.98 13.56 12.26
N LEU A 153 -27.66 14.19 13.38
CA LEU A 153 -26.66 13.71 14.34
C LEU A 153 -27.36 13.37 15.64
N ARG A 154 -27.13 12.16 16.17
CA ARG A 154 -27.83 11.62 17.33
C ARG A 154 -26.87 11.07 18.38
N LYS A 155 -27.39 10.96 19.60
CA LYS A 155 -26.82 10.17 20.69
C LYS A 155 -27.92 9.32 21.31
N GLY A 156 -28.02 8.06 20.89
CA GLY A 156 -29.19 7.23 21.18
C GLY A 156 -30.47 7.88 20.65
N SER A 157 -31.45 8.13 21.51
CA SER A 157 -32.72 8.79 21.13
C SER A 157 -32.64 10.33 21.09
N GLN A 158 -31.55 10.93 21.58
CA GLN A 158 -31.40 12.37 21.61
C GLN A 158 -30.85 12.89 20.28
N VAL A 159 -31.59 13.81 19.66
CA VAL A 159 -31.15 14.54 18.46
C VAL A 159 -30.21 15.67 18.87
N LEU A 160 -28.96 15.65 18.39
CA LEU A 160 -27.96 16.68 18.65
C LEU A 160 -28.01 17.81 17.62
N ALA A 161 -28.26 17.46 16.35
CA ALA A 161 -28.41 18.40 15.25
C ALA A 161 -29.25 17.79 14.12
N THR A 162 -29.96 18.63 13.37
CA THR A 162 -30.77 18.22 12.21
C THR A 162 -30.53 19.19 11.05
N GLY A 163 -30.44 18.64 9.84
CA GLY A 163 -30.15 19.39 8.61
C GLY A 163 -28.66 19.53 8.34
N GLN A 164 -28.30 19.48 7.05
CA GLN A 164 -26.92 19.41 6.55
C GLN A 164 -25.95 20.36 7.27
N ASP A 165 -26.21 21.67 7.25
CA ASP A 165 -25.27 22.68 7.74
C ASP A 165 -25.07 22.61 9.26
N ALA A 166 -26.15 22.36 10.00
CA ALA A 166 -26.10 22.24 11.45
C ALA A 166 -25.38 20.95 11.87
N VAL A 167 -25.66 19.85 11.17
CA VAL A 167 -25.01 18.56 11.39
C VAL A 167 -23.53 18.65 11.04
N TRP A 168 -23.16 19.24 9.90
CA TRP A 168 -21.76 19.40 9.49
C TRP A 168 -20.93 20.16 10.54
N LYS A 169 -21.46 21.29 11.04
CA LYS A 169 -20.81 22.08 12.10
C LYS A 169 -20.68 21.32 13.42
N ALA A 170 -21.68 20.52 13.80
CA ALA A 170 -21.64 19.72 15.02
C ALA A 170 -20.76 18.47 14.88
N PHE A 171 -20.62 17.94 13.65
CA PHE A 171 -19.88 16.72 13.34
C PHE A 171 -18.38 16.90 13.52
N GLU A 172 -17.78 18.01 13.04
CA GLU A 172 -16.33 18.21 13.05
C GLU A 172 -15.67 18.02 14.44
N PRO A 173 -16.07 18.75 15.51
CA PRO A 173 -15.45 18.58 16.83
C PRO A 173 -15.73 17.19 17.43
N LEU A 174 -16.88 16.60 17.11
CA LEU A 174 -17.22 15.25 17.54
C LEU A 174 -16.35 14.20 16.86
N HIS A 175 -16.13 14.34 15.56
CA HIS A 175 -15.31 13.46 14.75
C HIS A 175 -13.85 13.46 15.22
N GLU A 176 -13.27 14.64 15.48
CA GLU A 176 -11.92 14.74 16.06
C GLU A 176 -11.81 14.02 17.42
N ARG A 177 -12.83 14.14 18.27
CA ARG A 177 -12.90 13.42 19.55
C ARG A 177 -12.94 11.91 19.32
N LYS A 178 -13.76 11.45 18.37
CA LYS A 178 -13.82 10.02 18.00
C LYS A 178 -12.53 9.47 17.43
N LEU A 179 -11.79 10.25 16.64
CA LEU A 179 -10.46 9.85 16.16
C LEU A 179 -9.46 9.68 17.31
N LYS A 180 -9.54 10.51 18.36
CA LYS A 180 -8.73 10.34 19.59
C LYS A 180 -9.16 9.11 20.39
N GLU A 181 -10.47 8.89 20.56
CA GLU A 181 -11.02 7.70 21.21
C GLU A 181 -10.58 6.42 20.49
N ARG A 182 -10.59 6.40 19.16
CA ARG A 182 -10.12 5.25 18.35
C ARG A 182 -8.66 4.91 18.63
N ARG A 183 -7.77 5.90 18.59
CA ARG A 183 -6.34 5.69 18.88
C ARG A 183 -6.11 5.16 20.29
N ALA A 184 -6.90 5.62 21.27
CA ALA A 184 -6.83 5.12 22.63
C ALA A 184 -7.30 3.65 22.74
N ILE A 185 -8.36 3.28 22.02
CA ILE A 185 -8.83 1.90 21.90
C ILE A 185 -7.75 1.01 21.28
N GLU A 186 -7.18 1.42 20.14
CA GLU A 186 -6.10 0.70 19.44
C GLU A 186 -4.87 0.51 20.36
N THR A 187 -4.48 1.56 21.10
CA THR A 187 -3.36 1.50 22.06
C THR A 187 -3.64 0.54 23.22
N MET A 188 -4.87 0.50 23.73
CA MET A 188 -5.27 -0.41 24.80
C MET A 188 -5.27 -1.87 24.34
N GLU A 189 -5.78 -2.12 23.13
CA GLU A 189 -5.86 -3.44 22.50
C GLU A 189 -4.48 -4.02 22.19
N GLN A 190 -3.65 -3.25 21.48
CA GLN A 190 -2.33 -3.70 21.03
C GLN A 190 -1.27 -3.61 22.14
N GLY A 191 -1.41 -2.65 23.06
CA GLY A 191 -0.47 -2.44 24.17
C GLY A 191 -0.86 -3.25 25.40
N ALA A 192 -1.60 -2.64 26.33
CA ALA A 192 -1.81 -3.19 27.66
C ALA A 192 -2.45 -4.60 27.66
N ILE A 193 -3.43 -4.85 26.79
CA ILE A 193 -4.06 -6.17 26.67
C ILE A 193 -3.13 -7.16 25.97
N GLY A 194 -2.47 -6.72 24.88
CA GLY A 194 -1.47 -7.51 24.17
C GLY A 194 -0.35 -8.00 25.09
N ASP A 195 0.19 -7.11 25.93
CA ASP A 195 1.25 -7.42 26.90
C ASP A 195 0.79 -8.47 27.92
N VAL A 196 -0.42 -8.34 28.47
CA VAL A 196 -0.96 -9.31 29.43
C VAL A 196 -1.16 -10.67 28.77
N ASN A 197 -1.73 -10.70 27.56
CA ASN A 197 -1.89 -11.93 26.80
C ASN A 197 -0.55 -12.61 26.51
N TYR A 198 0.48 -11.84 26.15
CA TYR A 198 1.81 -12.37 25.94
C TYR A 198 2.39 -13.01 27.21
N VAL A 199 2.20 -12.39 28.38
CA VAL A 199 2.64 -12.94 29.66
C VAL A 199 1.91 -14.24 29.99
N ILE A 200 0.58 -14.27 29.86
CA ILE A 200 -0.23 -15.47 30.11
C ILE A 200 0.22 -16.62 29.20
N GLU A 201 0.43 -16.36 27.91
CA GLU A 201 0.86 -17.39 26.97
C GLU A 201 2.27 -17.90 27.30
N ARG A 202 3.18 -17.02 27.68
CA ARG A 202 4.52 -17.41 28.14
C ARG A 202 4.45 -18.31 29.38
N LEU A 203 3.57 -18.00 30.34
CA LEU A 203 3.37 -18.81 31.54
C LEU A 203 2.78 -20.18 31.20
N ARG A 204 1.82 -20.27 30.28
CA ARG A 204 1.28 -21.54 29.77
C ARG A 204 2.33 -22.41 29.10
N LEU A 205 3.22 -21.82 28.31
CA LEU A 205 4.34 -22.53 27.70
C LEU A 205 5.35 -23.01 28.75
N ALA A 206 5.61 -22.19 29.77
CA ALA A 206 6.48 -22.58 30.89
C ALA A 206 5.89 -23.76 31.68
N GLU A 207 4.58 -23.76 31.92
CA GLU A 207 3.86 -24.87 32.55
C GLU A 207 4.02 -26.17 31.74
N LYS A 208 3.76 -26.13 30.43
CA LYS A 208 3.94 -27.27 29.52
C LYS A 208 5.38 -27.78 29.51
N LYS A 209 6.36 -26.90 29.66
CA LYS A 209 7.78 -27.29 29.73
C LYS A 209 8.09 -28.13 30.98
N LEU A 210 7.45 -27.84 32.12
CA LEU A 210 7.65 -28.60 33.37
C LEU A 210 7.26 -30.08 33.25
N ASP A 211 6.35 -30.41 32.33
CA ASP A 211 5.97 -31.80 32.05
C ASP A 211 7.06 -32.58 31.31
N LEU A 212 7.94 -31.88 30.60
CA LEU A 212 9.08 -32.44 29.86
C LEU A 212 10.35 -32.50 30.70
N GLU A 213 10.39 -31.80 31.84
CA GLU A 213 11.54 -31.78 32.74
C GLU A 213 11.52 -33.00 33.69
N ASN A 214 12.72 -33.55 33.95
CA ASN A 214 12.91 -34.66 34.88
C ASN A 214 12.90 -34.16 36.34
N LEU A 215 11.72 -33.74 36.80
CA LEU A 215 11.46 -33.23 38.14
C LEU A 215 10.76 -34.28 39.00
N SER A 216 10.94 -34.21 40.32
CA SER A 216 10.11 -35.00 41.24
C SER A 216 8.64 -34.55 41.17
N PRO A 217 7.66 -35.43 41.40
CA PRO A 217 6.25 -35.05 41.38
C PRO A 217 5.94 -33.87 42.31
N ALA A 218 6.50 -33.87 43.52
CA ALA A 218 6.29 -32.80 44.49
C ALA A 218 6.85 -31.43 44.03
N GLU A 219 8.01 -31.42 43.38
CA GLU A 219 8.61 -30.18 42.86
C GLU A 219 7.84 -29.66 41.63
N ARG A 220 7.39 -30.57 40.76
CA ARG A 220 6.55 -30.23 39.61
C ARG A 220 5.25 -29.56 40.04
N GLU A 221 4.52 -30.17 40.99
CA GLU A 221 3.26 -29.61 41.50
C GLU A 221 3.45 -28.24 42.16
N ARG A 222 4.53 -28.05 42.94
CA ARG A 222 4.84 -26.74 43.54
C ARG A 222 5.07 -25.66 42.48
N ARG A 223 5.83 -25.96 41.42
CA ARG A 223 6.09 -25.01 40.34
C ARG A 223 4.84 -24.72 39.50
N LYS A 224 4.02 -25.74 39.23
CA LYS A 224 2.73 -25.56 38.55
C LYS A 224 1.79 -24.68 39.35
N ALA A 225 1.63 -24.91 40.65
CA ALA A 225 0.80 -24.08 41.53
C ALA A 225 1.29 -22.61 41.57
N ALA A 226 2.60 -22.37 41.54
CA ALA A 226 3.16 -21.03 41.45
C ALA A 226 2.83 -20.33 40.11
N ILE A 227 2.91 -21.06 38.99
CA ILE A 227 2.51 -20.55 37.67
C ILE A 227 1.00 -20.28 37.64
N GLU A 228 0.18 -21.18 38.15
CA GLU A 228 -1.27 -21.03 38.21
C GLU A 228 -1.67 -19.77 38.98
N THR A 229 -0.99 -19.50 40.11
CA THR A 229 -1.19 -18.26 40.89
C THR A 229 -0.88 -17.01 40.06
N GLN A 230 0.19 -17.02 39.27
CA GLN A 230 0.55 -15.90 38.39
C GLN A 230 -0.45 -15.74 37.25
N VAL A 231 -0.84 -16.84 36.61
CA VAL A 231 -1.86 -16.85 35.55
C VAL A 231 -3.18 -16.28 36.07
N ALA A 232 -3.61 -16.66 37.27
CA ALA A 232 -4.83 -16.12 37.88
C ALA A 232 -4.73 -14.60 38.12
N ALA A 233 -3.57 -14.10 38.57
CA ALA A 233 -3.35 -12.68 38.77
C ALA A 233 -3.38 -11.88 37.45
N ASP A 234 -2.72 -12.39 36.40
CA ASP A 234 -2.72 -11.77 35.07
C ASP A 234 -4.09 -11.88 34.40
N GLN A 235 -4.84 -12.97 34.61
CA GLN A 235 -6.21 -13.12 34.15
C GLN A 235 -7.14 -12.07 34.77
N ALA A 236 -7.04 -11.82 36.08
CA ALA A 236 -7.79 -10.76 36.74
C ALA A 236 -7.38 -9.35 36.26
N ARG A 237 -6.12 -9.15 35.85
CA ARG A 237 -5.67 -7.92 35.19
C ARG A 237 -6.28 -7.79 33.79
N TYR A 238 -6.26 -8.85 32.99
CA TYR A 238 -6.89 -8.90 31.67
C TYR A 238 -8.37 -8.54 31.75
N GLU A 239 -9.11 -9.14 32.68
CA GLU A 239 -10.55 -8.88 32.84
C GLU A 239 -10.86 -7.42 33.14
N ARG A 240 -10.04 -6.76 33.98
CA ARG A 240 -10.17 -5.32 34.25
C ARG A 240 -9.95 -4.47 33.00
N LEU A 241 -8.91 -4.79 32.23
CA LEU A 241 -8.61 -4.08 30.97
C LEU A 241 -9.70 -4.32 29.92
N ALA A 242 -10.22 -5.54 29.83
CA ALA A 242 -11.32 -5.90 28.93
C ALA A 242 -12.61 -5.13 29.27
N ALA A 243 -12.93 -4.99 30.57
CA ALA A 243 -14.07 -4.19 31.02
C ALA A 243 -13.89 -2.69 30.76
N GLU A 244 -12.66 -2.17 30.86
CA GLU A 244 -12.34 -0.80 30.45
C GLU A 244 -12.49 -0.60 28.94
N LEU A 245 -11.92 -1.51 28.14
CA LEU A 245 -12.01 -1.51 26.70
C LEU A 245 -13.48 -1.55 26.22
N SER A 246 -14.34 -2.38 26.84
CA SER A 246 -15.78 -2.42 26.53
C SER A 246 -16.43 -1.05 26.73
N ARG A 247 -16.15 -0.39 27.86
CA ARG A 247 -16.67 0.96 28.15
C ARG A 247 -16.14 2.01 27.18
N MET A 248 -14.89 1.89 26.72
CA MET A 248 -14.35 2.78 25.68
C MET A 248 -15.07 2.55 24.34
N ARG A 249 -15.29 1.29 23.94
CA ARG A 249 -16.02 0.94 22.72
C ARG A 249 -17.47 1.39 22.75
N GLU A 250 -18.17 1.25 23.88
CA GLU A 250 -19.53 1.77 24.05
C GLU A 250 -19.59 3.29 23.84
N ARG A 251 -18.66 4.04 24.45
CA ARG A 251 -18.55 5.49 24.22
C ARG A 251 -18.27 5.79 22.77
N PHE A 252 -17.34 5.07 22.15
CA PHE A 252 -16.95 5.25 20.75
C PHE A 252 -18.15 5.12 19.80
N GLN A 253 -19.07 4.18 20.08
CA GLN A 253 -20.28 3.93 19.28
C GLN A 253 -21.50 4.78 19.67
N ALA A 254 -21.43 5.60 20.73
CA ALA A 254 -22.60 6.25 21.32
C ALA A 254 -23.25 7.33 20.44
N GLU A 255 -22.46 8.06 19.67
CA GLU A 255 -22.94 9.08 18.75
C GLU A 255 -23.02 8.55 17.32
N THR A 256 -24.19 8.71 16.69
CA THR A 256 -24.49 8.20 15.35
C THR A 256 -24.84 9.34 14.39
N LEU A 257 -24.45 9.17 13.13
CA LEU A 257 -24.73 10.05 12.02
C LEU A 257 -25.74 9.35 11.10
N VAL A 258 -26.84 10.04 10.82
CA VAL A 258 -27.84 9.62 9.83
C VAL A 258 -27.53 10.34 8.52
N MET A 259 -27.18 9.54 7.52
CA MET A 259 -26.94 9.99 6.15
C MET A 259 -28.14 9.69 5.27
N LYS A 260 -28.38 10.54 4.27
CA LYS A 260 -29.39 10.35 3.23
C LYS A 260 -28.72 10.22 1.86
N THR A 261 -29.05 9.16 1.13
CA THR A 261 -28.57 8.91 -0.22
C THR A 261 -29.41 9.66 -1.28
N ALA A 262 -28.94 9.71 -2.52
CA ALA A 262 -29.62 10.43 -3.60
C ALA A 262 -30.97 9.82 -4.03
N ASP A 263 -31.13 8.50 -3.87
CA ASP A 263 -32.39 7.77 -4.03
C ASP A 263 -33.32 7.89 -2.81
N GLY A 264 -32.89 8.62 -1.77
CA GLY A 264 -33.70 8.96 -0.60
C GLY A 264 -33.63 7.96 0.55
N ALA A 265 -32.88 6.87 0.40
CA ALA A 265 -32.63 5.94 1.51
C ALA A 265 -31.83 6.62 2.62
N THR A 266 -32.06 6.19 3.86
CA THR A 266 -31.33 6.70 5.03
C THR A 266 -30.48 5.59 5.63
N LYS A 267 -29.24 5.93 5.97
CA LYS A 267 -28.32 5.03 6.66
C LYS A 267 -27.82 5.69 7.94
N GLU A 268 -28.04 5.02 9.06
CA GLU A 268 -27.44 5.37 10.33
C GLU A 268 -26.10 4.63 10.49
N MET A 269 -25.07 5.34 10.94
CA MET A 269 -23.76 4.78 11.24
C MET A 269 -23.11 5.50 12.42
N PRO A 270 -22.27 4.82 13.21
CA PRO A 270 -21.53 5.49 14.28
C PRO A 270 -20.55 6.52 13.74
N VAL A 271 -20.42 7.66 14.40
CA VAL A 271 -19.44 8.69 14.00
C VAL A 271 -18.01 8.15 14.11
N GLY A 272 -17.77 7.24 15.06
CA GLY A 272 -16.47 6.59 15.22
C GLY A 272 -16.00 5.81 14.00
N THR A 273 -16.91 5.27 13.19
CA THR A 273 -16.55 4.51 11.99
C THR A 273 -16.16 5.40 10.81
N VAL A 274 -16.37 6.72 10.91
CA VAL A 274 -15.96 7.66 9.86
C VAL A 274 -14.47 7.95 10.00
N VAL A 275 -13.70 7.68 8.95
CA VAL A 275 -12.28 7.99 8.84
C VAL A 275 -12.09 9.45 8.48
N ARG A 276 -12.82 9.92 7.47
CA ARG A 276 -12.71 11.26 6.91
C ARG A 276 -14.06 11.70 6.37
N ALA A 277 -14.42 12.96 6.56
CA ALA A 277 -15.58 13.57 5.93
C ALA A 277 -15.12 14.79 5.12
N ILE A 278 -15.58 14.93 3.89
CA ILE A 278 -15.28 16.06 3.01
C ILE A 278 -16.51 16.48 2.22
N GLN A 279 -16.54 17.73 1.73
CA GLN A 279 -17.54 18.23 0.78
C GLN A 279 -16.86 18.49 -0.57
N PRO A 280 -16.71 17.47 -1.44
CA PRO A 280 -15.87 17.57 -2.65
C PRO A 280 -16.23 18.75 -3.56
N ASN A 281 -17.51 19.11 -3.59
CA ASN A 281 -18.05 20.12 -4.47
C ASN A 281 -17.86 21.55 -3.99
N GLU A 282 -17.59 21.76 -2.70
CA GLU A 282 -17.23 23.07 -2.14
C GLU A 282 -15.71 23.30 -2.09
N MET A 283 -14.92 22.23 -2.19
CA MET A 283 -13.46 22.32 -2.11
C MET A 283 -12.88 23.06 -3.31
N GLY A 284 -12.18 24.17 -3.03
CA GLY A 284 -11.28 24.80 -3.99
C GLY A 284 -10.05 23.95 -4.30
N SER A 285 -9.31 24.29 -5.35
CA SER A 285 -8.13 23.54 -5.80
C SER A 285 -7.04 23.41 -4.72
N LEU A 286 -6.87 24.44 -3.87
CA LEU A 286 -5.90 24.40 -2.77
C LEU A 286 -6.30 23.38 -1.69
N SER A 287 -7.58 23.35 -1.30
CA SER A 287 -8.09 22.36 -0.35
C SER A 287 -7.99 20.94 -0.91
N LYS A 288 -8.22 20.76 -2.22
CA LYS A 288 -8.03 19.46 -2.89
C LYS A 288 -6.56 19.04 -2.89
N LEU A 289 -5.62 19.95 -3.09
CA LEU A 289 -4.19 19.68 -2.98
C LEU A 289 -3.78 19.30 -1.54
N GLY A 290 -4.32 19.98 -0.53
CA GLY A 290 -4.10 19.60 0.87
C GLY A 290 -4.62 18.19 1.18
N LEU A 291 -5.84 17.87 0.71
CA LEU A 291 -6.41 16.53 0.84
C LEU A 291 -5.57 15.48 0.12
N TYR A 292 -5.08 15.79 -1.09
CA TYR A 292 -4.20 14.93 -1.86
C TYR A 292 -2.96 14.54 -1.06
N LEU A 293 -2.23 15.52 -0.53
CA LEU A 293 -1.02 15.29 0.27
C LEU A 293 -1.34 14.48 1.53
N SER A 294 -2.47 14.78 2.20
CA SER A 294 -2.93 14.02 3.36
C SER A 294 -3.19 12.55 3.03
N ARG A 295 -3.90 12.26 1.93
CA ARG A 295 -4.18 10.88 1.48
C ARG A 295 -2.90 10.16 1.06
N SER A 296 -2.00 10.82 0.34
CA SER A 296 -0.72 10.22 -0.06
C SER A 296 0.15 9.88 1.16
N SER A 297 0.19 10.76 2.16
CA SER A 297 0.91 10.48 3.41
C SER A 297 0.27 9.34 4.20
N GLU A 298 -1.06 9.31 4.32
CA GLU A 298 -1.81 8.22 4.95
C GLU A 298 -1.54 6.88 4.22
N PHE A 299 -1.57 6.86 2.90
CA PHE A 299 -1.31 5.67 2.11
C PHE A 299 0.09 5.08 2.35
N ILE A 300 1.11 5.92 2.54
CA ILE A 300 2.49 5.44 2.76
C ILE A 300 2.70 4.98 4.21
N SER A 301 2.03 5.62 5.18
CA SER A 301 2.34 5.48 6.62
C SER A 301 1.33 4.66 7.43
N ALA A 302 0.10 4.53 6.97
CA ALA A 302 -0.94 3.80 7.68
C ALA A 302 -0.90 2.30 7.40
N ASP A 303 -1.57 1.55 8.27
CA ASP A 303 -1.83 0.12 8.09
C ASP A 303 -2.92 -0.13 7.03
N PRO A 304 -2.91 -1.31 6.40
CA PRO A 304 -3.97 -1.70 5.48
C PRO A 304 -5.29 -1.93 6.21
N ARG A 305 -6.40 -1.65 5.51
CA ARG A 305 -7.78 -1.84 5.97
C ARG A 305 -8.56 -2.63 4.93
N GLU A 306 -9.70 -3.20 5.34
CA GLU A 306 -10.67 -3.83 4.43
C GLU A 306 -10.02 -4.81 3.44
N SER A 307 -9.33 -5.83 3.96
CA SER A 307 -8.62 -6.83 3.13
C SER A 307 -7.64 -6.23 2.10
N ASN A 308 -6.90 -5.18 2.49
CA ASN A 308 -5.97 -4.42 1.65
C ASN A 308 -6.65 -3.64 0.50
N THR A 309 -7.96 -3.40 0.56
CA THR A 309 -8.65 -2.56 -0.43
C THR A 309 -8.62 -1.08 -0.06
N GLU A 310 -8.42 -0.76 1.22
CA GLU A 310 -8.31 0.60 1.74
C GLU A 310 -7.14 0.71 2.74
N GLY A 311 -6.83 1.93 3.21
CA GLY A 311 -5.72 2.15 4.14
C GLY A 311 -4.35 2.32 3.46
N GLY A 312 -3.29 2.05 4.20
CA GLY A 312 -1.92 2.25 3.74
C GLY A 312 -1.14 0.96 3.47
N ILE A 313 0.09 1.12 2.97
CA ILE A 313 0.99 0.05 2.53
C ILE A 313 2.27 -0.02 3.36
N PHE A 314 2.32 0.66 4.51
CA PHE A 314 3.52 0.76 5.33
C PHE A 314 4.14 -0.61 5.68
N PRO A 315 3.37 -1.61 6.18
CA PRO A 315 3.94 -2.92 6.53
C PRO A 315 4.58 -3.64 5.33
N ALA A 316 4.02 -3.49 4.12
CA ALA A 316 4.55 -4.11 2.91
C ALA A 316 5.86 -3.48 2.45
N ILE A 317 5.96 -2.15 2.53
CA ILE A 317 7.21 -1.42 2.25
C ILE A 317 8.27 -1.85 3.26
N PHE A 318 7.93 -1.81 4.55
CA PHE A 318 8.86 -2.16 5.62
C PHE A 318 9.38 -3.60 5.47
N GLY A 319 8.49 -4.56 5.26
CA GLY A 319 8.87 -5.96 5.06
C GLY A 319 9.80 -6.16 3.86
N THR A 320 9.53 -5.50 2.74
CA THR A 320 10.39 -5.59 1.54
C THR A 320 11.77 -4.98 1.79
N VAL A 321 11.82 -3.80 2.40
CA VAL A 321 13.08 -3.12 2.74
C VAL A 321 13.89 -3.96 3.73
N LEU A 322 13.24 -4.50 4.77
CA LEU A 322 13.87 -5.38 5.75
C LEU A 322 14.46 -6.63 5.09
N MET A 323 13.73 -7.27 4.17
CA MET A 323 14.23 -8.43 3.42
C MET A 323 15.46 -8.09 2.57
N VAL A 324 15.46 -6.94 1.89
CA VAL A 324 16.63 -6.47 1.12
C VAL A 324 17.83 -6.26 2.05
N PHE A 325 17.64 -5.57 3.18
CA PHE A 325 18.71 -5.36 4.15
C PHE A 325 19.22 -6.66 4.75
N LEU A 326 18.33 -7.60 5.08
CA LEU A 326 18.70 -8.90 5.63
C LEU A 326 19.53 -9.70 4.62
N MET A 327 19.13 -9.72 3.35
CA MET A 327 19.91 -10.35 2.28
C MET A 327 21.26 -9.66 2.10
N SER A 328 21.30 -8.33 2.03
CA SER A 328 22.56 -7.59 1.91
C SER A 328 23.49 -7.85 3.09
N PHE A 329 22.98 -7.83 4.32
CA PHE A 329 23.76 -8.06 5.54
C PHE A 329 24.27 -9.51 5.64
N ALA A 330 23.47 -10.49 5.23
CA ALA A 330 23.88 -11.91 5.25
C ALA A 330 24.86 -12.25 4.12
N VAL A 331 24.60 -11.77 2.90
CA VAL A 331 25.35 -12.16 1.68
C VAL A 331 26.63 -11.34 1.51
N ALA A 332 26.63 -10.04 1.83
CA ALA A 332 27.79 -9.20 1.56
C ALA A 332 29.07 -9.65 2.32
N PRO A 333 29.03 -9.99 3.63
CA PRO A 333 30.22 -10.49 4.32
C PRO A 333 30.74 -11.81 3.74
N LEU A 334 29.84 -12.73 3.38
CA LEU A 334 30.21 -13.99 2.72
C LEU A 334 30.87 -13.73 1.36
N GLY A 335 30.33 -12.79 0.57
CA GLY A 335 30.91 -12.37 -0.71
C GLY A 335 32.31 -11.77 -0.54
N VAL A 336 32.49 -10.89 0.46
CA VAL A 336 33.80 -10.29 0.77
C VAL A 336 34.81 -11.35 1.22
N LEU A 337 34.42 -12.26 2.12
CA LEU A 337 35.28 -13.36 2.57
C LEU A 337 35.68 -14.29 1.42
N ALA A 338 34.73 -14.63 0.54
CA ALA A 338 35.01 -15.44 -0.65
C ALA A 338 36.00 -14.75 -1.59
N ALA A 339 35.83 -13.44 -1.83
CA ALA A 339 36.75 -12.66 -2.65
C ALA A 339 38.15 -12.58 -2.04
N LEU A 340 38.26 -12.37 -0.72
CA LEU A 340 39.53 -12.36 0.01
C LEU A 340 40.23 -13.73 -0.05
N TYR A 341 39.48 -14.81 0.21
CA TYR A 341 40.02 -16.17 0.15
C TYR A 341 40.54 -16.53 -1.25
N LEU A 342 39.78 -16.20 -2.31
CA LEU A 342 40.18 -16.44 -3.70
C LEU A 342 41.39 -15.63 -4.14
N ARG A 343 41.63 -14.48 -3.50
CA ARG A 343 42.79 -13.62 -3.77
C ARG A 343 44.03 -14.07 -3.01
N GLU A 344 43.90 -14.38 -1.72
CA GLU A 344 45.03 -14.54 -0.81
C GLU A 344 45.43 -16.02 -0.61
N TYR A 345 44.47 -16.93 -0.52
CA TYR A 345 44.72 -18.31 -0.05
C TYR A 345 44.43 -19.40 -1.08
N ALA A 346 43.60 -19.13 -2.08
CA ALA A 346 43.19 -20.15 -3.05
C ALA A 346 44.33 -20.57 -3.98
N ARG A 347 44.64 -21.86 -4.01
CA ARG A 347 45.60 -22.45 -4.95
C ARG A 347 45.10 -22.30 -6.39
N GLN A 348 46.00 -21.88 -7.29
CA GLN A 348 45.66 -21.68 -8.70
C GLN A 348 45.19 -23.00 -9.34
N GLY A 349 43.99 -22.97 -9.94
CA GLY A 349 43.38 -24.12 -10.60
C GLY A 349 42.26 -23.69 -11.55
N PRO A 350 41.69 -24.63 -12.33
CA PRO A 350 40.65 -24.34 -13.32
C PRO A 350 39.40 -23.71 -12.68
N LEU A 351 39.04 -24.14 -11.46
CA LEU A 351 37.90 -23.61 -10.70
C LEU A 351 38.11 -22.14 -10.29
N VAL A 352 39.28 -21.79 -9.74
CA VAL A 352 39.60 -20.39 -9.37
C VAL A 352 39.66 -19.49 -10.60
N ARG A 353 40.16 -19.99 -11.74
CA ARG A 353 40.19 -19.25 -13.00
C ARG A 353 38.77 -18.99 -13.54
N MET A 354 37.87 -19.99 -13.48
CA MET A 354 36.46 -19.82 -13.83
C MET A 354 35.77 -18.78 -12.95
N VAL A 355 35.91 -18.89 -11.63
CA VAL A 355 35.27 -17.95 -10.69
C VAL A 355 35.81 -16.53 -10.89
N ARG A 356 37.11 -16.36 -11.12
CA ARG A 356 37.71 -15.03 -11.40
C ARG A 356 37.22 -14.43 -12.71
N ILE A 357 37.02 -15.24 -13.75
CA ILE A 357 36.42 -14.77 -15.02
C ILE A 357 34.97 -14.34 -14.80
N ALA A 358 34.19 -15.12 -14.04
CA ALA A 358 32.81 -14.78 -13.71
C ALA A 358 32.70 -13.48 -12.92
N VAL A 359 33.58 -13.26 -11.94
CA VAL A 359 33.62 -12.03 -11.12
C VAL A 359 34.11 -10.82 -11.92
N ASN A 360 35.13 -10.95 -12.77
CA ASN A 360 35.60 -9.83 -13.58
C ASN A 360 34.63 -9.42 -14.71
N ASN A 361 33.61 -10.24 -14.98
CA ASN A 361 32.57 -10.00 -15.99
C ASN A 361 31.20 -9.67 -15.34
N LEU A 362 31.14 -9.64 -14.01
CA LEU A 362 30.03 -9.10 -13.23
C LEU A 362 30.30 -7.62 -12.95
#